data_AF-A0A7Z7YEI1-F1
#
_entry.id   AF-A0A7Z7YEI1-F1
#
_cell.length_a   1.000
_cell.length_b   1.000
_cell.length_c   1.000
_cell.angle_alpha   90.00
_cell.angle_beta   90.00
_cell.angle_gamma   90.00
#
_symmetry.space_group_name_H-M   'P 1'
#
loop_
_entity.id
_entity.type
_entity.pdbx_description
1 polymer ?
#
loop_
_entity_poly.entity_id
_entity_poly.type
_entity_poly.pdbx_seq_one_letter_code
_entity_poly.pdbx_strand_id
1 'polypeptide(L)' 'MDDFTQGIFYAAAILVTLNDEPTSAADILEQAGHLNADCSHLDDSEKEAMRKLQDQDSRCCFTGLES' A
#
# COMPACT_ATOMS: atom_id res chain seq x y z
N MET A 1 12.92 3.18 -3.87
CA MET A 1 11.84 2.57 -4.68
C MET A 1 11.98 3.11 -6.10
N ASP A 2 11.78 2.30 -7.14
CA ASP A 2 11.73 2.80 -8.54
C ASP A 2 10.34 3.36 -8.90
N ASP A 3 10.25 4.10 -9.99
CA ASP A 3 9.01 4.78 -10.43
C ASP A 3 7.86 3.80 -10.70
N PHE A 4 8.17 2.58 -11.16
CA PHE A 4 7.15 1.57 -11.44
C PHE A 4 6.56 1.04 -10.14
N THR A 5 7.42 0.73 -9.17
CA THR A 5 7.00 0.30 -7.83
C THR A 5 6.22 1.41 -7.13
N GLN A 6 6.67 2.67 -7.21
CA GLN A 6 5.93 3.81 -6.68
C GLN A 6 4.53 3.92 -7.30
N GLY A 7 4.42 3.71 -8.62
CA GLY A 7 3.12 3.69 -9.32
C GLY A 7 2.16 2.61 -8.82
N ILE A 8 2.68 1.43 -8.43
CA ILE A 8 1.87 0.36 -7.82
C ILE A 8 1.32 0.80 -6.46
N PHE A 9 2.15 1.39 -5.60
CA PHE A 9 1.72 1.88 -4.29
C PHE A 9 0.72 3.04 -4.41
N TYR A 10 0.94 3.95 -5.36
CA TYR A 10 -0.01 5.01 -5.66
C TYR A 10 -1.37 4.47 -6.12
N ALA A 11 -1.39 3.45 -6.98
CA ALA A 11 -2.64 2.81 -7.42
C ALA A 11 -3.36 2.11 -6.25
N ALA A 12 -2.61 1.40 -5.40
CA ALA A 12 -3.15 0.78 -4.19
C ALA A 12 -3.73 1.84 -3.22
N ALA A 13 -3.05 2.97 -3.06
CA ALA A 13 -3.53 4.07 -2.23
C ALA A 13 -4.86 4.65 -2.74
N ILE A 14 -5.00 4.84 -4.06
CA ILE A 14 -6.27 5.27 -4.68
C ILE A 14 -7.40 4.28 -4.40
N LEU A 15 -7.14 2.98 -4.55
CA LEU A 15 -8.15 1.94 -4.30
C LEU A 15 -8.64 1.96 -2.85
N VAL A 16 -7.74 2.13 -1.89
CA VAL A 16 -8.05 2.14 -0.46
C VAL A 16 -8.76 3.42 -0.02
N THR A 17 -8.35 4.56 -0.58
CA THR A 17 -8.82 5.88 -0.11
C THR A 17 -10.05 6.37 -0.84
N LEU A 18 -10.15 6.18 -2.16
CA LEU A 18 -11.23 6.72 -2.98
C LEU A 18 -12.30 5.70 -3.35
N ASN A 19 -11.90 4.44 -3.58
CA ASN A 19 -12.83 3.39 -4.02
C ASN A 19 -13.31 2.48 -2.89
N ASP A 20 -12.70 2.56 -1.70
CA ASP A 20 -12.95 1.68 -0.56
C ASP A 20 -12.83 0.18 -0.92
N GLU A 21 -11.81 -0.12 -1.75
CA GLU A 21 -11.53 -1.45 -2.30
C GLU A 21 -10.19 -2.03 -1.75
N PRO A 22 -10.07 -2.28 -0.43
CA PRO A 22 -8.81 -2.71 0.17
C PRO A 22 -8.37 -4.11 -0.29
N THR A 23 -9.31 -5.04 -0.52
CA THR A 23 -8.97 -6.39 -1.03
C THR A 23 -8.31 -6.31 -2.40
N SER A 24 -8.87 -5.50 -3.31
CA SER A 24 -8.31 -5.28 -4.64
C SER A 24 -6.93 -4.63 -4.58
N ALA A 25 -6.70 -3.71 -3.63
CA ALA A 25 -5.38 -3.12 -3.40
C ALA A 25 -4.35 -4.14 -2.91
N ALA A 26 -4.74 -4.99 -1.95
CA ALA A 26 -3.89 -6.08 -1.45
C ALA A 26 -3.56 -7.10 -2.55
N ASP A 27 -4.51 -7.44 -3.42
CA ASP A 27 -4.29 -8.39 -4.53
C ASP A 27 -3.28 -7.84 -5.55
N ILE A 28 -3.32 -6.54 -5.86
CA ILE A 28 -2.32 -5.89 -6.72
C ILE A 28 -0.94 -5.94 -6.07
N LEU A 29 -0.84 -5.61 -4.79
CA LEU A 29 0.42 -5.65 -4.05
C LEU A 29 0.95 -7.09 -3.92
N GLU A 30 0.08 -8.08 -3.76
CA GLU A 30 0.45 -9.50 -3.75
C GLU A 30 1.01 -9.95 -5.09
N GLN A 31 0.32 -9.63 -6.19
CA GLN A 31 0.78 -9.95 -7.55
C GLN A 31 2.11 -9.26 -7.89
N ALA A 32 2.36 -8.09 -7.31
CA ALA A 32 3.62 -7.38 -7.43
C ALA A 32 4.71 -7.84 -6.44
N GLY A 33 4.39 -8.71 -5.47
CA GLY A 33 5.35 -9.19 -4.47
C GLY A 33 5.67 -8.19 -3.35
N HIS A 34 4.75 -7.28 -3.04
CA HIS A 34 4.95 -6.12 -2.15
C HIS A 34 4.09 -6.12 -0.88
N LEU A 35 3.44 -7.22 -0.51
CA LEU A 35 2.67 -7.33 0.75
C LEU A 35 3.49 -7.04 2.02
N ASN A 36 4.82 -7.21 1.95
CA ASN A 36 5.74 -7.01 3.07
C ASN A 36 6.76 -5.89 2.80
N ALA A 37 6.41 -4.91 1.96
CA ALA A 37 7.34 -3.87 1.53
C ALA A 37 7.70 -2.88 2.66
N ASP A 38 8.88 -2.29 2.54
CA ASP A 38 9.26 -1.12 3.32
C ASP A 38 8.73 0.16 2.66
N CYS A 39 7.79 0.80 3.34
CA CYS A 39 7.06 1.97 2.87
C CYS A 39 7.68 3.29 3.37
N SER A 40 8.89 3.26 3.93
CA SER A 40 9.61 4.44 4.45
C SER A 40 9.73 5.59 3.44
N HIS A 41 9.79 5.25 2.15
CA HIS A 41 9.94 6.18 1.02
C HIS A 41 8.62 6.76 0.48
N LEU A 42 7.47 6.21 0.87
CA LEU A 42 6.17 6.70 0.45
C LEU A 42 5.89 8.07 1.08
N ASP A 43 5.03 8.87 0.45
CA ASP A 43 4.55 10.10 1.05
C ASP A 43 3.53 9.84 2.18
N ASP A 44 3.19 10.88 2.95
CA ASP A 44 2.34 10.74 4.13
C ASP A 44 0.92 10.23 3.79
N SER A 45 0.38 10.59 2.62
CA SER A 45 -0.96 10.17 2.18
C SER A 45 -0.95 8.70 1.74
N GLU A 46 0.08 8.28 1.01
CA GLU A 46 0.30 6.88 0.65
C GLU A 46 0.52 6.02 1.90
N LYS A 47 1.31 6.49 2.87
CA LYS A 47 1.51 5.79 4.16
C LYS A 47 0.21 5.66 4.94
N GLU A 48 -0.63 6.70 4.97
CA GLU A 48 -1.95 6.62 5.59
C GLU A 48 -2.83 5.55 4.93
N ALA A 49 -2.84 5.50 3.59
CA ALA A 49 -3.55 4.46 2.86
C ALA A 49 -3.01 3.06 3.18
N MET A 50 -1.70 2.88 3.24
CA MET A 50 -1.09 1.59 3.59
C MET A 50 -1.37 1.17 5.03
N ARG A 51 -1.43 2.13 5.98
CA ARG A 51 -1.88 1.89 7.36
C ARG A 51 -3.32 1.38 7.40
N LYS A 52 -4.24 2.05 6.67
CA LYS A 52 -5.64 1.62 6.57
C LYS A 52 -5.75 0.22 5.93
N LEU A 53 -4.99 -0.03 4.86
CA LEU A 53 -4.97 -1.33 4.19
C LEU A 53 -4.50 -2.43 5.13
N GLN A 54 -3.43 -2.21 5.89
CA GLN A 54 -2.90 -3.18 6.84
C GLN A 54 -3.85 -3.48 8.02
N ASP A 55 -4.67 -2.51 8.44
CA ASP A 55 -5.72 -2.72 9.43
C ASP A 55 -6.90 -3.56 8.87
N GLN A 56 -7.18 -3.41 7.57
CA GLN A 56 -8.32 -4.05 6.90
C GLN A 56 -7.99 -5.41 6.27
N ASP A 57 -6.72 -5.67 5.92
CA ASP A 57 -6.28 -6.91 5.29
C ASP A 57 -5.01 -7.46 5.98
N SER A 58 -5.20 -8.57 6.70
CA SER A 58 -4.15 -9.23 7.49
C SER A 58 -2.98 -9.80 6.66
N ARG A 59 -3.08 -9.86 5.33
CA ARG A 59 -1.99 -10.28 4.44
C ARG A 59 -0.88 -9.23 4.34
N CYS A 60 -1.23 -7.97 4.56
CA CYS A 60 -0.32 -6.85 4.47
C CYS A 60 0.50 -6.71 5.77
N CYS A 61 1.82 -6.68 5.65
CA CYS A 61 2.75 -6.48 6.77
C CYS A 61 3.81 -5.46 6.36
N PHE A 62 3.42 -4.19 6.20
CA PHE A 62 4.31 -3.13 5.79
C PHE A 62 5.18 -2.63 6.95
N THR A 63 6.37 -2.11 6.62
CA THR A 63 7.25 -1.39 7.56
C THR A 63 7.44 0.05 7.10
N GLY A 64 8.08 0.88 7.93
CA GLY A 64 8.41 2.26 7.52
C GLY A 64 7.18 3.19 7.39
N LEU A 65 6.03 2.77 7.93
CA LEU A 65 4.81 3.57 8.04
C LEU A 65 4.88 4.59 9.19
N GLU A 66 6.07 4.87 9.71
CA GLU A 66 6.30 5.91 10.71
C GLU A 66 6.49 7.24 9.97
N SER A 67 5.90 8.31 10.52
CA SER A 67 5.58 9.62 9.88
C SER A 67 4.19 9.67 9.26
#